data_AF-A0A938KJB0-F1
#
_entry.id   AF-A0A938KJB0-F1
#
_cell.length_a   1.000
_cell.length_b   1.000
_cell.length_c   1.000
_cell.angle_alpha   90.00
_cell.angle_beta   90.00
_cell.angle_gamma   90.00
#
_symmetry.space_group_name_H-M   'P 1'
#
loop_
_entity.id
_entity.type
_entity.pdbx_description
1 polymer ?
#
loop_
_entity_poly.entity_id
_entity_poly.type
_entity_poly.pdbx_seq_one_letter_code
_entity_poly.pdbx_strand_id
1 'polypeptide(L)' 'MTTLELKSKVRTLTPAQRRELNAFMISRRQETPEARRETARRIRAVKSGSFVTLEELEKRLARR' A
#
# COMPACT_ATOMS: atom_id res chain seq x y z
N MET A 1 -0.69 25.53 -1.12
CA MET A 1 -1.71 24.84 -1.94
C MET A 1 -2.80 24.32 -1.03
N THR A 2 -4.05 24.59 -1.36
CA THR A 2 -5.20 24.06 -0.62
C THR A 2 -5.52 22.63 -1.10
N THR A 3 -6.21 21.84 -0.26
CA THR A 3 -6.65 20.48 -0.65
C THR A 3 -7.54 20.49 -1.89
N LEU A 4 -8.31 21.56 -2.09
CA LEU A 4 -9.18 21.75 -3.24
C LEU A 4 -8.38 21.93 -4.54
N GLU A 5 -7.33 22.76 -4.51
CA GLU A 5 -6.42 22.96 -5.63
C GLU A 5 -5.73 21.65 -6.03
N LEU A 6 -5.31 20.85 -5.04
CA LEU A 6 -4.68 19.55 -5.29
C LEU A 6 -5.66 18.59 -5.97
N LYS A 7 -6.91 18.51 -5.49
CA LYS A 7 -7.97 17.69 -6.09
C LYS A 7 -8.27 18.10 -7.53
N SER A 8 -8.29 19.40 -7.81
CA SER A 8 -8.51 19.94 -9.16
C SER A 8 -7.38 19.49 -10.11
N LYS A 9 -6.12 19.66 -9.70
CA LYS A 9 -4.96 19.22 -10.49
C LYS A 9 -4.91 17.71 -10.73
N VAL A 10 -5.28 16.90 -9.73
CA VAL A 10 -5.35 15.44 -9.90
C VAL A 10 -6.47 15.06 -10.87
N ARG A 11 -7.57 15.82 -10.89
CA ARG A 11 -8.70 15.56 -11.81
C ARG A 11 -8.29 15.72 -13.27
N THR A 12 -7.41 16.68 -13.58
CA THR A 12 -6.93 16.97 -14.94
C THR A 12 -5.83 16.01 -15.43
N LEU A 13 -5.30 15.13 -14.59
CA LEU A 13 -4.27 14.16 -14.99
C LEU A 13 -4.83 13.09 -15.92
N THR A 14 -4.04 12.73 -16.94
CA THR A 14 -4.32 11.58 -17.80
C THR A 14 -4.24 10.27 -17.02
N PRO A 15 -4.83 9.16 -17.53
CA PRO A 15 -4.76 7.86 -16.87
C PRO A 15 -3.33 7.39 -16.60
N ALA A 16 -2.38 7.66 -17.50
CA ALA A 16 -0.97 7.30 -17.32
C ALA A 16 -0.34 8.08 -16.16
N GLN A 17 -0.53 9.40 -16.12
CA GLN A 17 -0.02 10.27 -15.06
C GLN A 17 -0.66 9.95 -13.69
N ARG A 18 -1.93 9.54 -13.67
CA ARG A 18 -2.57 9.07 -12.44
C ARG A 18 -1.95 7.78 -11.91
N ARG A 19 -1.58 6.83 -12.78
CA ARG A 19 -0.88 5.61 -12.37
C ARG A 19 0.48 5.95 -11.76
N GLU A 20 1.23 6.84 -12.40
CA GLU A 20 2.53 7.28 -11.92
C GLU A 20 2.43 8.00 -10.56
N LEU A 21 1.47 8.93 -10.43
CA LEU A 21 1.20 9.61 -9.15
C LEU A 21 0.80 8.61 -8.05
N ASN A 22 -0.04 7.63 -8.37
CA ASN A 22 -0.42 6.59 -7.43
C ASN A 22 0.77 5.73 -7.02
N ALA A 23 1.62 5.32 -7.97
CA ALA A 23 2.85 4.58 -7.69
C ALA A 23 3.78 5.37 -6.76
N PHE A 24 3.95 6.67 -7.03
CA PHE A 24 4.72 7.57 -6.19
C PHE A 24 4.13 7.75 -4.78
N MET A 25 2.80 7.86 -4.67
CA MET A 25 2.14 7.95 -3.36
C MET A 25 2.29 6.66 -2.56
N ILE A 26 2.22 5.50 -3.22
CA ILE A 26 2.44 4.19 -2.61
C ILE A 26 3.90 4.08 -2.14
N SER A 27 4.88 4.41 -2.96
CA SER A 27 6.30 4.36 -2.57
C SER A 27 6.57 5.28 -1.39
N ARG A 28 6.04 6.51 -1.44
CA ARG A 28 6.21 7.50 -0.37
C ARG A 28 5.56 7.10 0.94
N ARG A 29 4.41 6.41 0.89
CA ARG A 29 3.80 5.80 2.10
C ARG A 29 4.65 4.68 2.67
N GLN A 30 5.37 3.95 1.84
CA GLN A 30 6.28 2.86 2.26
C GLN A 30 7.63 3.38 2.77
N GLU A 31 7.99 4.62 2.47
CA GLU A 31 9.25 5.23 2.89
C GLU A 31 9.28 5.70 4.34
N THR A 32 8.14 5.74 5.05
CA THR A 32 8.12 6.15 6.45
C THR A 32 8.89 5.15 7.34
N PRO A 33 9.55 5.59 8.42
CA PRO A 33 10.26 4.68 9.32
C PRO A 33 9.37 3.55 9.87
N GLU A 34 8.10 3.84 10.09
CA GLU A 34 7.09 2.88 10.55
C GLU A 34 6.78 1.84 9.47
N ALA A 35 6.55 2.26 8.23
CA ALA A 35 6.28 1.35 7.12
C ALA A 35 7.51 0.47 6.80
N ARG A 36 8.73 1.02 6.93
CA ARG A 36 9.97 0.24 6.80
C ARG A 36 10.09 -0.82 7.90
N ARG A 37 9.75 -0.49 9.15
CA ARG A 37 9.73 -1.45 10.27
C ARG A 37 8.69 -2.55 10.06
N GLU A 38 7.48 -2.17 9.67
CA GLU A 38 6.39 -3.10 9.31
C GLU A 38 6.83 -4.06 8.20
N THR A 39 7.42 -3.52 7.14
CA THR A 39 7.93 -4.29 6.00
C THR A 39 9.05 -5.24 6.43
N ALA A 40 10.01 -4.77 7.22
CA ALA A 40 11.09 -5.61 7.74
C ALA A 40 10.57 -6.73 8.66
N ARG A 41 9.52 -6.49 9.45
CA ARG A 41 8.85 -7.53 10.25
C ARG A 41 8.18 -8.57 9.36
N ARG A 42 7.43 -8.13 8.33
CA ARG A 42 6.80 -9.04 7.36
C ARG A 42 7.82 -9.88 6.59
N ILE A 43 8.91 -9.28 6.13
CA ILE A 43 10.00 -10.00 5.46
C ILE A 43 10.61 -11.05 6.40
N ARG A 44 10.84 -10.71 7.67
CA ARG A 44 11.34 -11.67 8.66
C ARG A 44 10.35 -12.82 8.89
N ALA A 45 9.06 -12.51 9.03
CA ALA A 45 8.01 -13.51 9.21
C ALA A 45 7.94 -14.48 8.01
N VAL A 46 8.01 -13.96 6.78
CA VAL A 46 8.04 -14.79 5.57
C VAL A 46 9.31 -15.64 5.54
N LYS A 47 10.49 -15.06 5.85
CA LYS A 47 11.75 -15.80 5.91
C LYS A 47 11.76 -16.89 7.00
N SER A 48 11.04 -16.69 8.10
CA SER A 48 10.87 -17.70 9.16
C SER A 48 9.78 -18.73 8.86
N GLY A 49 9.20 -18.73 7.65
CA GLY A 49 8.13 -19.64 7.25
C GLY A 49 6.76 -19.28 7.83
N SER A 50 6.62 -18.12 8.47
CA SER A 50 5.35 -17.59 9.00
C SER A 50 4.66 -16.75 7.93
N PHE A 51 3.94 -17.42 7.02
CA PHE A 51 3.05 -16.80 6.05
C PHE A 51 1.63 -17.33 6.24
N VAL A 52 0.63 -16.53 5.84
CA VAL A 52 -0.76 -16.96 5.76
C VAL A 52 -1.13 -16.93 4.29
N THR A 53 -1.61 -18.05 3.78
CA THR A 53 -2.08 -18.11 2.39
C THR A 53 -3.39 -17.33 2.25
N LEU A 54 -3.66 -16.81 1.05
CA LEU A 54 -4.92 -16.12 0.78
C LEU A 54 -6.13 -17.01 1.12
N GLU A 55 -6.01 -18.30 0.81
CA GLU A 55 -7.02 -19.33 1.07
C GLU A 55 -7.26 -19.57 2.58
N GLU A 56 -6.21 -19.56 3.41
CA GLU A 56 -6.36 -19.63 4.87
C GLU A 56 -6.99 -18.37 5.46
N LEU A 57 -6.70 -17.21 4.86
CA LEU A 57 -7.29 -15.94 5.27
C LEU A 57 -8.79 -15.92 4.96
N GLU A 58 -9.19 -16.38 3.78
CA GLU A 58 -10.58 -16.54 3.36
C GLU A 58 -11.33 -17.50 4.29
N LYS A 59 -10.74 -18.67 4.62
CA LYS A 59 -11.32 -19.63 5.57
C LYS A 59 -11.50 -19.05 6.97
N ARG A 60 -10.64 -18.14 7.42
CA ARG A 60 -10.76 -17.45 8.71
C ARG A 60 -11.83 -16.37 8.71
N LEU A 61 -11.94 -15.61 7.62
CA LEU A 61 -12.95 -14.57 7.45
C LEU A 61 -14.36 -15.16 7.32
N ALA A 62 -14.52 -16.28 6.60
CA ALA A 62 -15.79 -16.97 6.43
C ALA A 62 -16.30 -17.68 7.70
N ARG A 63 -15.44 -17.86 8.71
CA ARG A 63 -15.82 -18.42 10.03
C ARG A 63 -16.26 -17.36 11.03
N ARG A 64 -16.26 -16.08 10.65
CA ARG A 64 -16.63 -14.94 11.48
C ARG A 64 -17.96 -14.37 11.04
#